data_AF-A0A7Z6ZV87-F1
#
_entry.id   AF-A0A7Z6ZV87-F1
#
_cell.length_a   1.000
_cell.length_b   1.000
_cell.length_c   1.000
_cell.angle_alpha   90.00
_cell.angle_beta   90.00
_cell.angle_gamma   90.00
#
_symmetry.space_group_name_H-M   'P 1'
#
loop_
_entity.id
_entity.type
_entity.pdbx_description
1 polymer ?
#
loop_
_entity_poly.entity_id
_entity_poly.type
_entity_poly.pdbx_seq_one_letter_code
_entity_poly.pdbx_strand_id
1 'polypeptide(L)'
;MQIEDWIVHDIPDEIIGQASDWIVQLDKLEHDDSQIVSPAMATQIRRDFDSWLNHDHLHQLAFLQLSEMWAKSSMLRHVEHLIDKSEVIHFPNLPLTPSFDVEPSPVLIDHNDTISAPAWMYNVVIGLVVVGTLIPFLL
;
A
#
# COMPACT_ATOMS: atom_id res chain seq x y z
N MET A 1 -3.96 9.11 -16.47
CA MET A 1 -4.43 8.89 -15.09
C MET A 1 -3.99 10.09 -14.29
N GLN A 2 -4.95 10.93 -13.91
CA GLN A 2 -4.67 12.11 -13.10
C GLN A 2 -4.65 11.70 -11.63
N ILE A 3 -3.78 12.33 -10.84
CA ILE A 3 -3.59 12.06 -9.41
C ILE A 3 -4.88 12.36 -8.61
N GLU A 4 -5.77 13.14 -9.22
CA GLU A 4 -7.10 13.49 -8.73
C GLU A 4 -8.06 12.27 -8.66
N ASP A 5 -7.87 11.25 -9.49
CA ASP A 5 -8.68 10.02 -9.47
C ASP A 5 -8.36 9.10 -8.27
N TRP A 6 -7.27 9.38 -7.54
CA TRP A 6 -6.79 8.56 -6.42
C TRP A 6 -7.22 9.10 -5.05
N ILE A 7 -7.80 10.29 -5.01
CA ILE A 7 -8.32 10.86 -3.77
C ILE A 7 -9.83 10.74 -3.81
N VAL A 8 -10.31 9.58 -3.36
CA VAL A 8 -11.71 9.35 -3.02
C VAL A 8 -12.09 10.41 -1.97
N HIS A 9 -12.70 11.51 -2.42
CA HIS A 9 -12.91 12.71 -1.61
C HIS A 9 -14.26 12.73 -0.88
N ASP A 10 -15.02 11.63 -0.85
CA ASP A 10 -16.41 11.67 -0.37
C ASP A 10 -16.86 10.39 0.38
N ILE A 11 -15.96 9.75 1.15
CA ILE A 11 -16.42 8.77 2.14
C ILE A 11 -16.59 9.47 3.49
N PRO A 12 -17.81 9.49 4.06
CA PRO A 12 -18.03 9.96 5.43
C PRO A 12 -17.12 9.25 6.42
N ASP A 13 -16.48 9.99 7.33
CA ASP A 13 -15.61 9.45 8.37
C ASP A 13 -16.31 8.38 9.23
N GLU A 14 -17.63 8.49 9.40
CA GLU A 14 -18.46 7.52 10.11
C GLU A 14 -18.45 6.14 9.44
N ILE A 15 -18.45 6.09 8.10
CA ILE A 15 -18.41 4.86 7.31
C ILE A 15 -17.00 4.26 7.34
N ILE A 16 -15.97 5.10 7.31
CA ILE A 16 -14.57 4.68 7.48
C ILE A 16 -14.37 4.03 8.85
N GLY A 17 -14.91 4.64 9.91
CA GLY A 17 -14.89 4.09 11.26
C GLY A 17 -15.54 2.70 11.31
N GLN A 18 -16.74 2.56 10.75
CA GLN A 18 -17.44 1.27 10.66
C GLN A 18 -16.64 0.22 9.86
N ALA A 19 -16.03 0.61 8.73
CA ALA A 19 -15.20 -0.29 7.94
C ALA A 19 -13.98 -0.79 8.75
N SER A 20 -13.39 0.08 9.57
CA SER A 20 -12.27 -0.29 10.44
C SER A 20 -12.68 -1.28 11.52
N ASP A 21 -13.86 -1.09 12.13
CA ASP A 21 -14.40 -2.00 13.12
C ASP A 21 -14.70 -3.38 12.51
N TRP A 22 -15.20 -3.41 11.28
CA TRP A 22 -15.42 -4.66 10.54
C TRP A 22 -14.13 -5.40 10.24
N ILE A 23 -13.07 -4.70 9.81
CA ILE A 23 -11.75 -5.33 9.57
C ILE A 23 -11.21 -5.96 10.85
N VAL A 24 -11.31 -5.28 11.99
CA VAL A 24 -10.88 -5.83 13.28
C VAL A 24 -11.71 -7.04 13.69
N GLN A 25 -13.02 -7.02 13.45
CA GLN A 25 -13.90 -8.16 13.74
C GLN A 25 -13.60 -9.38 12.84
N LEU A 26 -13.31 -9.14 11.55
CA LEU A 26 -12.93 -10.19 10.60
C LEU A 26 -11.55 -10.77 10.92
N ASP A 27 -10.58 -9.91 11.27
CA ASP A 27 -9.23 -10.33 11.65
C ASP A 27 -9.23 -11.21 12.91
N LYS A 28 -10.04 -10.85 13.91
CA LYS A 28 -10.26 -11.68 15.11
C LYS A 28 -10.88 -13.04 14.77
N LEU A 29 -11.76 -13.09 13.78
CA LEU A 29 -12.41 -14.33 13.36
C LEU A 29 -11.44 -15.27 12.61
N GLU A 30 -10.40 -14.72 11.96
CA GLU A 30 -9.40 -15.48 11.22
C GLU A 30 -8.22 -15.93 12.11
N HIS A 31 -7.79 -15.11 13.07
CA HIS A 31 -6.62 -15.41 13.92
C HIS A 31 -6.95 -16.13 15.23
N ASP A 32 -8.21 -16.16 15.66
CA ASP A 32 -8.62 -16.89 16.87
C ASP A 32 -8.87 -18.38 16.55
N ASP A 33 -7.79 -19.09 16.20
CA ASP A 33 -7.75 -20.56 16.08
C ASP A 33 -8.09 -21.26 17.41
N SER A 34 -8.04 -20.52 18.53
CA SER A 34 -8.47 -20.97 19.84
C SER A 34 -9.98 -20.88 20.04
N GLN A 35 -10.76 -21.60 19.22
CA GLN A 35 -12.01 -22.29 19.63
C GLN A 35 -13.03 -21.54 20.52
N ILE A 36 -13.08 -20.21 20.52
CA ILE A 36 -14.01 -19.42 21.37
C ILE A 36 -15.20 -18.91 20.55
N VAL A 37 -15.04 -18.73 19.24
CA VAL A 37 -16.15 -18.35 18.36
C VAL A 37 -16.83 -19.61 17.82
N SER A 38 -18.02 -19.92 18.34
CA SER A 38 -18.87 -20.98 17.81
C SER A 38 -19.08 -20.81 16.30
N PRO A 39 -19.06 -21.88 15.48
CA PRO A 39 -19.23 -21.78 14.02
C PRO A 39 -20.51 -21.05 13.61
N ALA A 40 -21.57 -21.16 14.42
CA ALA A 40 -22.81 -20.42 14.22
C ALA A 40 -22.61 -18.90 14.37
N MET A 41 -21.78 -18.47 15.32
CA MET A 41 -21.47 -17.06 15.56
C MET A 41 -20.58 -16.48 14.46
N ALA A 42 -19.61 -17.26 13.96
CA ALA A 42 -18.80 -16.88 12.81
C ALA A 42 -19.65 -16.67 11.55
N THR A 43 -20.64 -17.54 11.29
CA THR A 43 -21.56 -17.37 10.16
C THR A 43 -22.47 -16.16 10.31
N GLN A 44 -22.84 -15.80 11.55
CA GLN A 44 -23.67 -14.63 11.82
C GLN A 44 -22.91 -13.34 11.55
N ILE A 45 -21.66 -13.23 12.04
CA ILE A 45 -20.79 -12.07 11.80
C ILE A 45 -20.57 -11.85 10.30
N ARG A 46 -20.32 -12.94 9.54
CA ARG A 46 -20.19 -12.86 8.07
C ARG A 46 -21.46 -12.36 7.38
N ARG A 47 -22.63 -12.84 7.81
CA ARG A 47 -23.91 -12.38 7.27
C ARG A 47 -24.19 -10.91 7.57
N ASP A 48 -23.87 -10.46 8.78
CA ASP A 48 -24.06 -9.08 9.21
C ASP A 48 -23.10 -8.14 8.45
N PHE A 49 -21.86 -8.59 8.21
CA PHE A 49 -20.90 -7.92 7.35
C PHE A 49 -21.39 -7.83 5.90
N ASP A 50 -21.88 -8.93 5.32
CA ASP A 50 -22.44 -8.92 3.96
C ASP A 50 -23.65 -7.99 3.86
N SER A 51 -24.49 -7.94 4.89
CA SER A 51 -25.62 -7.01 4.96
C SER A 51 -25.15 -5.55 5.01
N TRP A 52 -24.11 -5.25 5.78
CA TRP A 52 -23.54 -3.91 5.87
C TRP A 52 -22.86 -3.48 4.56
N LEU A 53 -22.10 -4.37 3.92
CA LEU A 53 -21.48 -4.12 2.61
C LEU A 53 -22.50 -3.87 1.51
N ASN A 54 -23.62 -4.60 1.51
CA ASN A 54 -24.66 -4.46 0.49
C ASN A 54 -25.63 -3.30 0.75
N HIS A 55 -25.47 -2.58 1.86
CA HIS A 55 -26.35 -1.47 2.20
C HIS A 55 -26.13 -0.24 1.32
N ASP A 56 -24.88 0.09 1.02
CA ASP A 56 -24.51 1.24 0.20
C ASP A 56 -23.19 1.00 -0.54
N HIS A 57 -23.06 1.58 -1.73
CA HIS A 57 -21.84 1.57 -2.52
C HIS A 57 -20.67 2.22 -1.76
N LEU A 58 -20.95 3.23 -0.93
CA LEU A 58 -19.92 3.87 -0.09
C LEU A 58 -19.32 2.92 0.95
N HIS A 59 -20.11 1.99 1.51
CA HIS A 59 -19.60 0.98 2.45
C HIS A 59 -18.63 0.01 1.75
N GLN A 60 -18.95 -0.40 0.52
CA GLN A 60 -18.07 -1.25 -0.29
C GLN A 60 -16.76 -0.55 -0.61
N LEU A 61 -16.83 0.71 -1.00
CA LEU A 61 -15.68 1.50 -1.38
C LEU A 61 -14.76 1.78 -0.17
N ALA A 62 -15.36 2.13 0.98
CA ALA A 62 -14.65 2.32 2.24
C ALA A 62 -13.91 1.04 2.67
N PHE A 63 -14.60 -0.10 2.63
CA PHE A 63 -14.00 -1.38 2.97
C PHE A 63 -12.88 -1.77 2.00
N LEU A 64 -13.04 -1.56 0.70
CA LEU A 64 -12.02 -1.88 -0.30
C LEU A 64 -10.74 -1.06 -0.07
N GLN A 65 -10.88 0.25 0.16
CA GLN A 65 -9.73 1.11 0.43
C GLN A 65 -9.04 0.75 1.75
N LEU A 66 -9.80 0.49 2.81
CA LEU A 66 -9.22 0.17 4.11
C LEU A 66 -8.59 -1.23 4.15
N SER A 67 -9.19 -2.20 3.47
CA SER A 67 -8.64 -3.56 3.35
C SER A 67 -7.35 -3.58 2.53
N GLU A 68 -7.21 -2.73 1.50
CA GLU A 68 -5.95 -2.57 0.78
C GLU A 68 -4.84 -2.05 1.70
N MET A 69 -5.12 -1.01 2.50
CA MET A 69 -4.16 -0.48 3.48
C MET A 69 -3.83 -1.51 4.55
N TRP A 70 -4.83 -2.23 5.04
CA TRP A 70 -4.66 -3.26 6.06
C TRP A 70 -3.83 -4.44 5.53
N ALA A 71 -4.09 -4.92 4.31
CA ALA A 71 -3.31 -5.98 3.67
C ALA A 71 -1.84 -5.58 3.49
N LYS A 72 -1.56 -4.34 3.07
CA LYS A 72 -0.19 -3.80 2.97
C LYS A 72 0.50 -3.79 4.34
N SER A 73 -0.20 -3.34 5.38
CA SER A 73 0.33 -3.30 6.75
C SER A 73 0.58 -4.71 7.32
N SER A 74 -0.37 -5.62 7.13
CA SER A 74 -0.27 -7.02 7.56
C SER A 74 0.88 -7.74 6.86
N MET A 75 1.03 -7.56 5.55
CA MET A 75 2.15 -8.11 4.78
C MET A 75 3.49 -7.54 5.27
N LEU A 76 3.57 -6.23 5.55
CA LEU A 76 4.79 -5.62 6.08
C LEU A 76 5.17 -6.20 7.44
N ARG A 77 4.19 -6.42 8.33
CA ARG A 77 4.40 -7.08 9.62
C ARG A 77 4.87 -8.52 9.44
N HIS A 78 4.31 -9.23 8.47
CA HIS A 78 4.71 -10.61 8.18
C HIS A 78 6.12 -10.70 7.60
N VAL A 79 6.54 -9.70 6.82
CA VAL A 79 7.87 -9.60 6.21
C VAL A 79 8.88 -8.87 7.11
N GLU A 80 8.46 -8.34 8.28
CA GLU A 80 9.33 -7.62 9.22
C GLU A 80 10.56 -8.45 9.62
N HIS A 81 10.40 -9.76 9.78
CA HIS A 81 11.49 -10.67 10.13
C HIS A 81 12.48 -10.93 8.96
N LEU A 82 12.10 -10.59 7.73
CA LEU A 82 12.93 -10.68 6.52
C LEU A 82 13.53 -9.32 6.13
N ILE A 83 13.03 -8.23 6.72
CA ILE A 83 13.59 -6.90 6.55
C ILE A 83 14.79 -6.80 7.50
N ASP A 84 15.97 -6.92 6.92
CA ASP A 84 17.23 -6.71 7.62
C ASP A 84 17.22 -5.28 8.20
N LYS A 85 17.04 -5.17 9.52
CA LYS A 85 17.10 -3.87 10.20
C LYS A 85 18.52 -3.36 10.00
N SER A 86 18.67 -2.32 9.18
CA SER A 86 19.96 -1.65 9.02
C SER A 86 20.46 -1.26 10.41
N GLU A 87 21.47 -1.96 10.90
CA GLU A 87 22.10 -1.69 12.18
C GLU A 87 22.70 -0.28 12.08
N VAL A 88 22.07 0.68 12.74
CA VAL A 88 22.60 2.04 12.82
C VAL A 88 23.85 1.96 13.69
N ILE A 89 25.01 1.91 13.04
CA ILE A 89 26.30 1.92 13.73
C ILE A 89 26.38 3.22 14.54
N HIS A 90 26.22 3.11 15.85
CA HIS A 90 26.50 4.20 16.75
C HIS A 90 28.01 4.44 16.78
N PHE A 91 28.46 5.50 16.11
CA PHE A 91 29.84 5.94 16.23
C PHE A 91 30.10 6.33 17.69
N PRO A 92 31.15 5.78 18.34
CA PRO A 92 31.47 6.13 19.71
C PRO A 92 31.73 7.64 19.78
N ASN A 93 31.02 8.29 20.70
CA ASN A 93 31.06 9.73 20.92
C ASN A 93 32.51 10.22 21.08
N LEU A 94 33.07 10.77 20.01
CA LEU A 94 34.24 11.64 20.09
C LEU A 94 33.76 12.98 20.66
N PRO A 95 34.37 13.48 21.75
CA PRO A 95 33.98 14.76 22.31
C PRO A 95 34.50 15.87 21.38
N LEU A 96 33.64 16.39 20.51
CA LEU A 96 33.85 17.69 19.89
C LEU A 96 32.80 18.67 20.40
N THR A 97 33.25 19.58 21.26
CA THR A 97 32.54 20.82 21.57
C THR A 97 32.51 21.73 20.31
N PRO A 98 31.51 22.62 20.20
CA PRO A 98 30.87 22.96 18.94
C PRO A 98 31.45 24.22 18.27
N SER A 99 31.35 24.28 16.95
CA SER A 99 31.26 25.54 16.21
C SER A 99 30.11 25.43 15.21
N PHE A 100 29.06 26.21 15.48
CA PHE A 100 27.93 26.43 14.59
C PHE A 100 28.36 27.21 13.34
N ASP A 101 27.47 27.19 12.35
CA ASP A 101 27.39 28.01 11.13
C ASP A 101 27.95 27.40 9.85
N VAL A 102 27.28 26.35 9.36
CA VAL A 102 27.03 26.21 7.91
C VAL A 102 25.57 25.82 7.71
N GLU A 103 24.76 26.80 7.31
CA GLU A 103 23.41 26.59 6.77
C GLU A 103 23.53 25.66 5.55
N PRO A 104 22.85 24.49 5.53
CA PRO A 104 22.82 23.66 4.34
C PRO A 104 21.94 24.35 3.29
N SER A 105 22.56 25.18 2.46
CA SER A 105 22.01 25.57 1.17
C SER A 105 21.60 24.29 0.42
N PRO A 106 20.34 24.16 -0.03
CA PRO A 106 19.95 23.03 -0.84
C PRO A 106 20.74 23.07 -2.14
N VAL A 107 21.61 22.08 -2.34
CA VAL A 107 22.22 21.84 -3.64
C VAL A 107 21.10 21.45 -4.59
N LEU A 108 20.63 22.42 -5.38
CA LEU A 108 19.88 22.14 -6.60
C LEU A 108 20.82 21.36 -7.51
N ILE A 109 20.65 20.04 -7.52
CA ILE A 109 21.23 19.19 -8.55
C ILE A 109 20.66 19.71 -9.87
N ASP A 110 21.51 20.33 -10.68
CA ASP A 110 21.17 20.74 -12.04
C ASP A 110 20.63 19.51 -12.77
N HIS A 111 19.31 19.49 -12.95
CA HIS A 111 18.57 18.41 -13.58
C HIS A 111 18.71 18.53 -15.10
N ASN A 112 19.95 18.50 -15.60
CA ASN A 112 20.23 18.59 -17.03
C ASN A 112 20.66 17.25 -17.65
N ASP A 113 20.76 16.19 -16.85
CA ASP A 113 20.80 14.83 -17.37
C ASP A 113 19.35 14.37 -17.58
N THR A 114 18.81 14.81 -18.71
CA THR A 114 17.69 14.15 -19.38
C THR A 114 17.93 12.65 -19.29
N ILE A 115 17.05 11.98 -18.56
CA ILE A 115 16.95 10.52 -18.39
C ILE A 115 16.70 9.93 -19.78
N SER A 116 17.75 9.88 -20.58
CA SER A 116 17.76 9.27 -21.88
C SER A 116 17.80 7.79 -21.59
N ALA A 117 16.65 7.11 -21.77
CA ALA A 117 16.59 5.67 -21.65
C ALA A 117 17.73 5.06 -22.47
N PRO A 118 18.48 4.09 -21.93
CA PRO A 118 19.59 3.49 -22.65
C PRO A 118 19.14 3.03 -24.05
N ALA A 119 19.95 3.31 -25.09
CA ALA A 119 19.56 3.10 -26.49
C ALA A 119 19.07 1.68 -26.83
N TRP A 120 19.47 0.67 -26.04
CA TRP A 120 19.02 -0.71 -26.18
C TRP A 120 17.55 -0.94 -25.81
N MET A 121 16.97 -0.07 -24.95
CA MET A 121 15.59 -0.20 -24.47
C MET A 121 14.58 0.10 -25.58
N TYR A 122 14.90 1.01 -26.50
CA TYR A 122 14.02 1.36 -27.63
C TYR A 122 13.77 0.16 -28.56
N ASN A 123 14.81 -0.62 -28.86
CA ASN A 123 14.67 -1.82 -29.71
C ASN A 123 13.74 -2.87 -29.10
N VAL A 124 13.78 -3.03 -27.78
CA VAL A 124 12.91 -3.97 -27.05
C VAL A 124 11.46 -3.50 -27.08
N VAL A 125 11.21 -2.22 -26.78
CA VAL A 125 9.86 -1.64 -26.78
C VAL A 125 9.23 -1.69 -28.18
N ILE A 126 9.99 -1.32 -29.22
CA ILE A 126 9.52 -1.39 -30.60
C ILE A 126 9.19 -2.83 -31.00
N GLY A 127 10.03 -3.80 -30.63
CA GLY A 127 9.76 -5.22 -30.87
C GLY A 127 8.47 -5.70 -30.20
N LEU A 128 8.26 -5.33 -28.93
CA LEU A 128 7.06 -5.72 -28.19
C LEU A 128 5.78 -5.14 -28.80
N VAL A 129 5.82 -3.87 -29.24
CA VAL A 129 4.69 -3.21 -29.90
C VAL A 129 4.38 -3.88 -31.26
N VAL A 130 5.39 -4.19 -32.06
CA VAL A 130 5.21 -4.85 -33.37
C VAL A 130 4.64 -6.26 -33.21
N VAL A 131 5.16 -7.04 -32.26
CA VAL A 131 4.62 -8.39 -31.99
C VAL A 131 3.19 -8.31 -31.45
N GLY A 132 2.93 -7.41 -30.48
CA GLY A 132 1.61 -7.21 -29.90
C GLY A 132 0.55 -6.79 -30.92
N THR A 133 0.93 -5.99 -31.92
CA THR A 133 0.00 -5.53 -32.98
C THR A 133 -0.18 -6.53 -34.12
N LEU A 134 0.77 -7.45 -34.34
CA LEU A 134 0.64 -8.50 -35.35
C LEU A 134 -0.13 -9.74 -34.86
N ILE A 135 -0.14 -10.01 -33.55
CA ILE A 135 -0.93 -11.10 -32.95
C ILE A 135 -2.41 -11.08 -33.36
N PRO A 136 -3.14 -9.95 -33.31
CA PRO A 136 -4.55 -9.91 -33.73
C PRO A 136 -4.76 -9.98 -35.26
N PHE A 137 -3.70 -9.90 -36.07
CA PHE A 137 -3.78 -10.04 -37.54
C PHE A 137 -3.50 -11.46 -38.03
N LEU A 138 -2.94 -12.33 -37.18
CA LEU A 138 -2.60 -13.72 -37.48
C LEU A 138 -3.64 -14.74 -36.96
N LEU A 139 -4.65 -14.26 -36.23
CA LEU A 139 -5.74 -15.05 -35.62
C LEU A 139 -7.06 -14.66 -36.29
#